data_AF-A0A7C2DZJ2-F1
#
_entry.id   AF-A0A7C2DZJ2-F1
#
_cell.length_a   1.000
_cell.length_b   1.000
_cell.length_c   1.000
_cell.angle_alpha   90.00
_cell.angle_beta   90.00
_cell.angle_gamma   90.00
#
_symmetry.space_group_name_H-M   'P 1'
#
loop_
_entity.id
_entity.type
_entity.pdbx_description
1 polymer ?
#
loop_
_entity_poly.entity_id
_entity_poly.type
_entity_poly.pdbx_seq_one_letter_code
_entity_poly.pdbx_strand_id
1 'polypeptide(L)'
;MVGLACTPEEARACGCARPYPREVALGEKVEASPSREVIEKLESLPEKERLEWWKGQFRRCVKCYGCRNICPMCFCKDCALEDPHLVEPGVIPPEFPAFHVIRALDMAGRCIDCGLCEEACPVGILLRSLYRKMQEIVEQKLGYLPGVNPQDRNPLTFLD
;
A
#
# COMPACT_ATOMS: atom_id res chain seq x y z
N MET A 1 -13.95 17.02 -17.92
CA MET A 1 -13.44 15.63 -17.80
C MET A 1 -14.65 14.71 -17.86
N VAL A 2 -14.65 13.68 -18.72
CA VAL A 2 -15.78 12.74 -18.80
C VAL A 2 -15.68 11.76 -17.64
N GLY A 3 -16.70 11.70 -16.79
CA GLY A 3 -16.71 10.81 -15.63
C GLY A 3 -17.14 9.39 -16.00
N LEU A 4 -16.24 8.42 -15.93
CA LEU A 4 -16.52 7.01 -16.22
C LEU A 4 -16.72 6.23 -14.92
N ALA A 5 -17.85 5.53 -14.78
CA ALA A 5 -18.02 4.54 -13.72
C ALA A 5 -17.32 3.22 -14.09
N CYS A 6 -16.66 2.60 -13.13
CA CYS A 6 -16.08 1.26 -13.31
C CYS A 6 -17.18 0.23 -13.50
N THR A 7 -16.90 -0.82 -14.26
CA THR A 7 -17.69 -2.05 -14.30
C THR A 7 -17.62 -2.80 -12.96
N PRO A 8 -18.55 -3.74 -12.69
CA PRO A 8 -18.48 -4.57 -11.48
C PRO A 8 -17.19 -5.41 -11.40
N GLU A 9 -16.62 -5.79 -12.54
CA GLU A 9 -15.37 -6.55 -12.60
C GLU A 9 -14.18 -5.67 -12.20
N GLU A 10 -14.06 -4.46 -12.78
CA GLU A 10 -13.01 -3.50 -12.43
C GLU A 10 -13.10 -3.07 -10.96
N ALA A 11 -14.32 -2.86 -10.45
CA ALA A 11 -14.54 -2.50 -9.05
C ALA A 11 -14.06 -3.60 -8.08
N ARG A 12 -14.31 -4.88 -8.41
CA ARG A 12 -13.79 -6.02 -7.64
C ARG A 12 -12.29 -6.18 -7.76
N ALA A 13 -11.74 -6.04 -8.97
CA ALA A 13 -10.31 -6.17 -9.22
C ALA A 13 -9.49 -5.09 -8.51
N CYS A 14 -9.94 -3.84 -8.56
CA CYS A 14 -9.29 -2.72 -7.89
C CYS A 14 -9.56 -2.72 -6.37
N GLY A 15 -10.79 -3.04 -5.95
CA GLY A 15 -11.20 -3.01 -4.55
C GLY A 15 -11.11 -1.63 -3.90
N CYS A 16 -11.44 -0.58 -4.66
CA CYS A 16 -11.52 0.78 -4.14
C CYS A 16 -12.85 1.03 -3.41
N ALA A 17 -12.86 1.97 -2.47
CA ALA A 17 -14.05 2.35 -1.72
C ALA A 17 -15.10 3.12 -2.56
N ARG A 18 -14.70 3.61 -3.74
CA ARG A 18 -15.57 4.41 -4.61
C ARG A 18 -15.23 4.17 -6.10
N PRO A 19 -15.86 3.19 -6.75
CA PRO A 19 -15.58 2.78 -8.13
C PRO A 19 -16.22 3.70 -9.20
N TYR A 20 -16.39 4.99 -8.89
CA TYR A 20 -16.96 5.97 -9.80
C TYR A 20 -16.66 7.41 -9.34
N PRO A 21 -16.57 8.38 -10.27
CA PRO A 21 -16.35 9.79 -9.97
C PRO A 21 -17.55 10.47 -9.27
N ARG A 22 -17.43 11.75 -8.94
CA ARG A 22 -18.54 12.53 -8.37
C ARG A 22 -19.74 12.63 -9.31
N GLU A 23 -19.45 12.91 -10.57
CA GLU A 23 -20.43 12.99 -11.66
C GLU A 23 -20.12 11.89 -12.67
N VAL A 24 -21.10 11.03 -12.92
CA VAL A 24 -20.99 9.93 -13.89
C VAL A 24 -21.60 10.38 -15.20
N ALA A 25 -20.77 10.43 -16.25
CA ALA A 25 -21.17 10.72 -17.62
C ALA A 25 -21.38 9.44 -18.44
N LEU A 26 -20.67 8.35 -18.12
CA LEU A 26 -20.79 7.06 -18.80
C LEU A 26 -20.73 5.90 -17.79
N GLY A 27 -21.61 4.91 -17.97
CA GLY A 27 -21.73 3.74 -17.10
C GLY A 27 -22.73 3.94 -15.95
N GLU A 28 -22.93 2.88 -15.16
CA GLU A 28 -23.79 2.88 -13.98
C GLU A 28 -22.95 2.81 -12.71
N LYS A 29 -23.44 3.42 -11.62
CA LYS A 29 -22.77 3.32 -10.32
C LYS A 29 -22.85 1.87 -9.84
N VAL A 30 -21.69 1.28 -9.58
CA VAL A 30 -21.56 -0.06 -9.02
C VAL A 30 -21.22 0.00 -7.54
N GLU A 31 -21.55 -1.05 -6.78
CA GLU A 31 -21.18 -1.13 -5.38
C GLU A 31 -19.66 -1.26 -5.20
N ALA A 32 -19.14 -0.65 -4.14
CA ALA A 32 -17.74 -0.80 -3.76
C ALA A 32 -17.49 -2.23 -3.27
N SER A 33 -16.34 -2.80 -3.63
CA SER A 33 -15.94 -4.14 -3.20
C SER A 33 -14.50 -4.14 -2.67
N PRO A 34 -14.21 -3.43 -1.56
CA PRO A 34 -12.88 -3.38 -1.01
C PRO A 34 -12.46 -4.76 -0.50
N SER A 35 -11.53 -5.42 -1.19
CA SER A 35 -11.02 -6.74 -0.76
C SER A 35 -10.12 -6.60 0.47
N ARG A 36 -10.44 -7.37 1.52
CA ARG A 36 -9.61 -7.59 2.72
C ARG A 36 -9.20 -9.06 2.88
N GLU A 37 -9.41 -9.90 1.87
CA GLU A 37 -9.24 -11.36 1.96
C GLU A 37 -7.84 -11.78 2.43
N VAL A 38 -6.78 -11.14 1.91
CA VAL A 38 -5.40 -11.42 2.32
C VAL A 38 -5.17 -10.99 3.77
N ILE A 39 -5.71 -9.84 4.18
CA ILE A 39 -5.56 -9.32 5.54
C ILE A 39 -6.27 -10.25 6.53
N GLU A 40 -7.52 -10.61 6.26
CA GLU A 40 -8.33 -11.51 7.09
C GLU A 40 -7.68 -12.87 7.24
N LYS A 41 -7.17 -13.43 6.13
CA LYS A 41 -6.36 -14.66 6.16
C LYS A 41 -5.18 -14.50 7.12
N LEU A 42 -4.38 -13.44 6.97
CA LEU A 42 -3.19 -13.24 7.81
C LEU A 42 -3.55 -13.01 9.28
N GLU A 43 -4.63 -12.29 9.57
CA GLU A 43 -5.12 -12.04 10.93
C GLU A 43 -5.56 -13.33 11.64
N SER A 44 -6.11 -14.30 10.89
CA SER A 44 -6.46 -15.62 11.42
C SER A 44 -5.26 -16.54 11.71
N LEU A 45 -4.08 -16.27 11.14
CA LEU A 45 -2.89 -17.09 11.38
C LEU A 45 -2.25 -16.78 12.74
N PRO A 46 -1.69 -17.78 13.43
CA PRO A 46 -0.78 -17.56 14.56
C PRO A 46 0.39 -16.65 14.19
N GLU A 47 0.93 -15.91 15.16
CA GLU A 47 1.99 -14.91 14.92
C GLU A 47 3.20 -15.48 14.17
N LYS A 48 3.67 -16.66 14.58
CA LYS A 48 4.81 -17.34 13.94
C LYS A 48 4.51 -17.68 12.48
N GLU A 49 3.32 -18.18 12.18
CA GLU A 49 2.93 -18.53 10.81
C GLU A 49 2.76 -17.29 9.93
N ARG A 50 2.20 -16.22 10.49
CA ARG A 50 2.10 -14.92 9.83
C ARG A 50 3.48 -14.34 9.50
N LEU A 51 4.42 -14.44 10.44
CA LEU A 51 5.81 -14.01 10.24
C LEU A 51 6.49 -14.81 9.12
N GLU A 52 6.37 -16.14 9.13
CA GLU A 52 6.93 -16.99 8.09
C GLU A 52 6.29 -16.72 6.72
N TRP A 53 4.99 -16.41 6.67
CA TRP A 53 4.34 -15.98 5.44
C TRP A 53 4.96 -14.71 4.86
N TRP A 54 5.19 -13.68 5.69
CA TRP A 54 5.85 -12.44 5.26
C TRP A 54 7.31 -12.64 4.85
N LYS A 55 8.08 -13.47 5.58
CA LYS A 55 9.42 -13.88 5.14
C LYS A 55 9.36 -14.56 3.76
N GLY A 56 8.36 -15.41 3.54
CA GLY A 56 8.09 -16.07 2.27
C GLY A 56 7.82 -15.10 1.12
N GLN A 57 7.11 -13.99 1.39
CA GLN A 57 6.91 -12.91 0.44
C GLN A 57 8.22 -12.15 0.16
N PHE A 58 8.88 -11.68 1.22
CA PHE A 58 10.01 -10.74 1.12
C PHE A 58 11.31 -11.36 0.59
N ARG A 59 11.54 -12.66 0.81
CA ARG A 59 12.70 -13.37 0.24
C ARG A 59 12.70 -13.41 -1.30
N ARG A 60 11.56 -13.15 -1.95
CA ARG A 60 11.44 -13.09 -3.41
C ARG A 60 11.82 -11.72 -3.97
N CYS A 61 11.98 -10.71 -3.11
CA CYS A 61 12.23 -9.33 -3.53
C CYS A 61 13.59 -9.21 -4.23
N VAL A 62 13.58 -8.66 -5.45
CA VAL A 62 14.79 -8.42 -6.24
C VAL A 62 15.38 -7.01 -6.05
N LYS A 63 14.93 -6.28 -5.02
CA LYS A 63 15.34 -4.88 -4.71
C LYS A 63 15.35 -3.96 -5.95
N CYS A 64 14.41 -4.10 -6.87
CA CYS A 64 14.35 -3.31 -8.10
C CYS A 64 13.77 -1.89 -7.91
N TYR A 65 13.26 -1.57 -6.71
CA TYR A 65 12.57 -0.32 -6.40
C TYR A 65 11.31 -0.01 -7.24
N GLY A 66 10.81 -0.95 -8.05
CA GLY A 66 9.60 -0.75 -8.86
C GLY A 66 8.39 -0.30 -8.03
N CYS A 67 8.19 -0.94 -6.87
CA CYS A 67 7.13 -0.57 -5.93
C CYS A 67 7.28 0.84 -5.34
N ARG A 68 8.51 1.38 -5.25
CA ARG A 68 8.83 2.77 -4.87
C ARG A 68 8.57 3.73 -6.01
N ASN A 69 9.16 3.46 -7.15
CA ASN A 69 9.20 4.40 -8.27
C ASN A 69 7.83 4.60 -8.91
N ILE A 70 6.96 3.58 -8.85
CA ILE A 70 5.57 3.70 -9.32
C ILE A 70 4.65 4.44 -8.35
N CYS A 71 5.04 4.59 -7.08
CA CYS A 71 4.15 5.07 -6.04
C CYS A 71 3.97 6.59 -6.13
N PRO A 72 2.75 7.12 -6.31
CA PRO A 72 2.52 8.57 -6.42
C PRO A 72 2.82 9.32 -5.12
N MET A 73 2.93 8.59 -3.99
CA MET A 73 3.24 9.17 -2.68
C MET A 73 4.73 9.17 -2.35
N CYS A 74 5.57 8.57 -3.20
CA CYS A 74 7.03 8.53 -3.02
C CYS A 74 7.69 9.70 -3.80
N PHE A 75 7.58 10.92 -3.27
CA PHE A 75 8.14 12.14 -3.86
C PHE A 75 9.24 12.80 -3.00
N CYS A 76 9.71 12.11 -1.95
CA CYS A 76 10.77 12.63 -1.09
C CYS A 76 12.07 12.83 -1.88
N LYS A 77 12.85 13.85 -1.48
CA LYS A 77 14.20 14.08 -2.03
C LYS A 77 15.19 13.03 -1.54
N ASP A 78 15.11 12.71 -0.25
CA ASP A 78 15.96 11.74 0.42
C ASP A 78 15.10 10.53 0.85
N CYS A 79 15.54 9.32 0.48
CA CYS A 79 14.79 8.10 0.74
C CYS A 79 15.54 7.19 1.73
N ALA A 80 14.88 6.85 2.85
CA ALA A 80 15.44 5.91 3.85
C ALA A 80 15.75 4.52 3.28
N LEU A 81 15.14 4.13 2.16
CA LEU A 81 15.45 2.86 1.47
C LEU A 81 16.79 2.91 0.72
N GLU A 82 17.34 4.10 0.47
CA GLU A 82 18.63 4.32 -0.18
C GLU A 82 19.73 4.71 0.82
N ASP A 83 19.40 4.86 2.09
CA ASP A 83 20.38 5.10 3.15
C ASP A 83 21.16 3.79 3.45
N PRO A 84 22.48 3.75 3.21
CA PRO A 84 23.29 2.55 3.39
C PRO A 84 23.39 2.11 4.87
N HIS A 85 23.06 2.99 5.83
CA HIS A 85 23.00 2.63 7.25
C HIS A 85 21.70 1.91 7.63
N LEU A 86 20.66 2.02 6.82
CA LEU A 86 19.35 1.41 7.05
C LEU A 86 19.11 0.20 6.14
N VAL A 87 19.61 0.26 4.91
CA VAL A 87 19.46 -0.79 3.89
C VAL A 87 20.80 -1.02 3.21
N GLU A 88 21.36 -2.22 3.37
CA GLU A 88 22.64 -2.56 2.75
C GLU A 88 22.57 -2.52 1.20
N PRO A 89 23.47 -1.77 0.53
CA PRO A 89 23.55 -1.76 -0.93
C PRO A 89 23.97 -3.12 -1.51
N GLY A 90 23.44 -3.48 -2.69
CA GLY A 90 23.87 -4.67 -3.43
C GLY A 90 23.38 -6.02 -2.90
N VAL A 91 22.83 -6.10 -1.68
CA VAL A 91 22.29 -7.35 -1.12
C VAL A 91 20.87 -7.62 -1.64
N ILE A 92 20.70 -8.78 -2.30
CA ILE A 92 19.43 -9.23 -2.90
C ILE A 92 19.19 -10.70 -2.52
N PRO A 93 18.02 -11.04 -1.92
CA PRO A 93 16.95 -10.13 -1.48
C PRO A 93 17.44 -9.17 -0.38
N PRO A 94 16.77 -8.03 -0.15
CA PRO A 94 17.05 -7.19 1.01
C PRO A 94 16.95 -8.02 2.29
N GLU A 95 17.81 -7.71 3.27
CA GLU A 95 17.74 -8.33 4.58
C GLU A 95 16.36 -8.12 5.23
N PHE A 96 15.83 -9.19 5.80
CA PHE A 96 14.57 -9.14 6.52
C PHE A 96 14.79 -8.50 7.90
N PRO A 97 13.97 -7.54 8.34
CA PRO A 97 12.80 -6.96 7.66
C PRO A 97 13.00 -5.53 7.13
N ALA A 98 14.21 -4.97 7.26
CA ALA A 98 14.47 -3.53 7.21
C ALA A 98 13.82 -2.82 6.02
N PHE A 99 14.13 -3.23 4.79
CA PHE A 99 13.62 -2.60 3.57
C PHE A 99 12.08 -2.52 3.52
N HIS A 100 11.41 -3.63 3.86
CA HIS A 100 9.95 -3.73 3.75
C HIS A 100 9.24 -3.05 4.92
N VAL A 101 9.82 -3.08 6.12
CA VAL A 101 9.26 -2.42 7.32
C VAL A 101 9.44 -0.91 7.25
N ILE A 102 10.60 -0.40 6.84
CA ILE A 102 10.82 1.03 6.60
C ILE A 102 9.75 1.56 5.65
N ARG A 103 9.52 0.84 4.55
CA ARG A 103 8.51 1.21 3.56
C ARG A 103 7.09 1.14 4.13
N ALA A 104 6.75 0.10 4.90
CA ALA A 104 5.42 -0.04 5.50
C ALA A 104 5.12 1.08 6.51
N LEU A 105 6.12 1.50 7.29
CA LEU A 105 5.98 2.60 8.24
C LEU A 105 5.80 3.94 7.53
N ASP A 106 6.57 4.24 6.48
CA ASP A 106 6.41 5.47 5.69
C ASP A 106 5.03 5.53 5.02
N MET A 107 4.52 4.39 4.56
CA MET A 107 3.22 4.30 3.91
C MET A 107 2.03 4.37 4.88
N ALA A 108 2.22 4.15 6.19
CA ALA A 108 1.12 4.08 7.16
C ALA A 108 0.22 5.34 7.16
N GLY A 109 0.81 6.52 7.00
CA GLY A 109 0.09 7.81 6.91
C GLY A 109 0.03 8.42 5.52
N ARG A 110 0.51 7.71 4.48
CA ARG A 110 0.62 8.23 3.10
C ARG A 110 -0.12 7.39 2.07
N CYS A 111 -0.26 6.08 2.28
CA CYS A 111 -0.84 5.18 1.30
C CYS A 111 -2.28 5.59 0.96
N ILE A 112 -2.56 5.74 -0.33
CA ILE A 112 -3.91 5.98 -0.88
C ILE A 112 -4.52 4.70 -1.49
N ASP A 113 -3.89 3.55 -1.22
CA ASP A 113 -4.40 2.22 -1.57
C ASP A 113 -4.68 1.99 -3.08
N CYS A 114 -3.88 2.61 -3.96
CA CYS A 114 -4.02 2.49 -5.42
C CYS A 114 -3.58 1.15 -6.04
N GLY A 115 -2.85 0.30 -5.30
CA GLY A 115 -2.41 -1.02 -5.77
C GLY A 115 -1.20 -1.05 -6.72
N LEU A 116 -0.77 0.10 -7.26
CA LEU A 116 0.34 0.18 -8.22
C LEU A 116 1.65 -0.50 -7.76
N CYS A 117 1.91 -0.52 -6.45
CA CYS A 117 3.09 -1.17 -5.88
C CYS A 117 3.14 -2.69 -6.09
N GLU A 118 1.98 -3.36 -6.17
CA GLU A 118 1.88 -4.78 -6.49
C GLU A 118 1.94 -5.00 -8.00
N GLU A 119 1.25 -4.15 -8.78
CA GLU A 119 1.25 -4.19 -10.24
C GLU A 119 2.67 -4.04 -10.82
N ALA A 120 3.47 -3.13 -10.26
CA ALA A 120 4.86 -2.93 -10.67
C ALA A 120 5.84 -4.00 -10.13
N CYS A 121 5.38 -4.93 -9.29
CA CYS A 121 6.26 -5.91 -8.66
C CYS A 121 6.52 -7.09 -9.61
N PRO A 122 7.76 -7.29 -10.13
CA PRO A 122 8.05 -8.36 -11.08
C PRO A 122 7.94 -9.77 -10.49
N VAL A 123 7.85 -9.87 -9.16
CA VAL A 123 7.76 -11.14 -8.42
C VAL A 123 6.44 -11.29 -7.65
N GLY A 124 5.48 -10.37 -7.86
CA GLY A 124 4.14 -10.44 -7.27
C GLY A 124 4.15 -10.53 -5.75
N ILE A 125 4.87 -9.64 -5.06
CA ILE A 125 4.79 -9.49 -3.60
C ILE A 125 3.53 -8.72 -3.26
N LEU A 126 2.74 -9.24 -2.32
CA LEU A 126 1.47 -8.66 -1.88
C LEU A 126 1.65 -7.47 -0.91
N LEU A 127 2.32 -6.41 -1.38
CA LEU A 127 2.65 -5.21 -0.60
C LEU A 127 1.43 -4.35 -0.24
N ARG A 128 0.41 -4.31 -1.09
CA ARG A 128 -0.79 -3.49 -0.86
C ARG A 128 -1.52 -3.95 0.39
N SER A 129 -1.62 -5.25 0.61
CA SER A 129 -2.24 -5.82 1.83
C SER A 129 -1.52 -5.37 3.10
N LEU A 130 -0.19 -5.26 3.06
CA LEU A 130 0.60 -4.72 4.17
C LEU A 130 0.27 -3.25 4.43
N TYR A 131 0.30 -2.43 3.39
CA TYR A 131 0.09 -0.98 3.53
C TYR A 131 -1.35 -0.63 3.90
N ARG A 132 -2.34 -1.36 3.35
CA ARG A 132 -3.73 -1.23 3.76
C ARG A 132 -3.89 -1.59 5.23
N LYS A 133 -3.25 -2.66 5.72
CA LYS A 133 -3.28 -2.97 7.15
C LYS A 133 -2.66 -1.86 8.01
N MET A 134 -1.56 -1.25 7.57
CA MET A 134 -0.97 -0.10 8.27
C MET A 134 -1.90 1.11 8.30
N GLN A 135 -2.58 1.40 7.18
CA GLN A 135 -3.58 2.45 7.08
C GLN A 135 -4.76 2.19 8.02
N GLU A 136 -5.29 0.95 8.08
CA GLU A 136 -6.36 0.57 9.02
C GLU A 136 -5.95 0.83 10.48
N ILE A 137 -4.70 0.54 10.84
CA ILE A 137 -4.17 0.80 12.19
C ILE A 137 -4.14 2.31 12.45
N VAL A 138 -3.66 3.11 11.51
CA VAL A 138 -3.61 4.57 11.64
C VAL A 138 -5.01 5.17 11.72
N GLU A 139 -5.95 4.72 10.89
CA GLU A 139 -7.35 5.16 10.93
C GLU A 139 -7.98 4.83 12.29
N GLN A 140 -7.85 3.59 12.77
CA GLN A 140 -8.43 3.15 14.04
C GLN A 140 -7.83 3.87 15.26
N LYS A 141 -6.54 4.21 15.22
CA LYS A 141 -5.84 4.80 16.36
C LYS A 141 -5.84 6.32 16.36
N LEU A 142 -5.83 6.94 15.18
CA LEU A 142 -5.61 8.38 15.01
C LEU A 142 -6.74 9.07 14.23
N GLY A 143 -7.74 8.33 13.75
CA GLY A 143 -8.87 8.89 13.01
C GLY A 143 -8.48 9.50 11.67
N TYR A 144 -7.38 9.06 11.06
CA TYR A 144 -6.81 9.67 9.86
C TYR A 144 -6.78 8.67 8.69
N LEU A 145 -7.33 9.10 7.55
CA LEU A 145 -7.34 8.35 6.30
C LEU A 145 -6.72 9.20 5.17
N PRO A 146 -5.56 8.80 4.60
CA PRO A 146 -4.88 9.59 3.58
C PRO A 146 -5.75 9.86 2.34
N GLY A 147 -5.73 11.11 1.87
CA GLY A 147 -6.35 11.50 0.59
C GLY A 147 -7.87 11.73 0.63
N VAL A 148 -8.50 11.70 1.81
CA VAL A 148 -9.95 11.92 1.94
C VAL A 148 -10.31 13.37 2.21
N ASN A 149 -9.71 14.00 3.23
CA ASN A 149 -9.93 15.41 3.55
C ASN A 149 -8.64 16.20 3.29
N PRO A 150 -8.65 17.20 2.38
CA PRO A 150 -7.47 18.02 2.09
C PRO A 150 -6.96 18.86 3.26
N GLN A 151 -7.79 19.09 4.28
CA GLN A 151 -7.41 19.85 5.48
C GLN A 151 -6.71 18.99 6.53
N ASP A 152 -6.80 17.66 6.42
CA ASP A 152 -6.16 16.77 7.38
C ASP A 152 -4.65 16.75 7.15
N ARG A 153 -3.90 16.87 8.24
CA ARG A 153 -2.44 16.67 8.23
C ARG A 153 -2.13 15.24 8.62
N ASN A 154 -1.13 14.65 7.96
CA ASN A 154 -0.64 13.32 8.32
C ASN A 154 -0.13 13.34 9.77
N PRO A 155 -0.75 12.59 10.71
CA PRO A 155 -0.43 12.63 12.13
C PRO A 155 0.93 11.98 12.46
N LEU A 156 1.55 11.30 11.50
CA LEU A 156 2.89 10.72 11.64
C LEU A 156 4.00 11.64 11.12
N THR A 157 3.65 12.82 10.63
CA THR A 157 4.62 13.85 10.23
C THR A 157 4.78 14.83 11.39
N PHE A 158 5.97 14.87 11.98
CA PHE A 158 6.29 15.73 13.13
C PHE A 158 6.98 17.05 12.74
N LEU A 159 7.15 17.29 11.44
CA LEU A 159 7.83 18.46 10.89
C LEU A 159 6.83 19.29 10.08
N ASP A 160 6.70 20.57 10.44
CA ASP A 160 5.96 21.59 9.70
C ASP A 160 6.69 21.98 8.40
#